data_AF-A6TM37-F1
#
_entry.id   AF-A6TM37-F1
#
_cell.length_a   1.000
_cell.length_b   1.000
_cell.length_c   1.000
_cell.angle_alpha   90.00
_cell.angle_beta   90.00
_cell.angle_gamma   90.00
#
_symmetry.space_group_name_H-M   'P 1'
#
loop_
_entity.id
_entity.type
_entity.pdbx_description
1 polymer ?
#
loop_
_entity_poly.entity_id
_entity_poly.type
_entity_poly.pdbx_seq_one_letter_code
_entity_poly.pdbx_strand_id
1 'polypeptide(L)'
;MELKPITAVWEITMGCNMRCKHCGSSCEHPLEGELNTDEALKLCDEMGELGFQWITLSGGEPTTRKDWHLIAKRLNDNGIIPNMITNGWTMDEDIAEKAAKAGVNTIAFSVDGLKETHDDIRRPESFDRIVNAIDIVRNKGLNCSIITTINKTNINELWGMKKIFDSKIINGWQLQIALPMGNMATNNDLIAQPYHVDAIIDFAYEASCDSDIEIQLADCIGYFNKKEIEVRTKYRNLDSYQWKGCGAGKYSMGILHNGDILGCTSIRDRSFIEGNIRKTPLKQIWNDPDKFSWNRKMKKEQLTGLCKKCEFGDLCFGGCANTRLIFGESIYSENTYCSYNNAIKKADAQLSKIEDIEELINKAKKFSDNKSFQLAQLMLEKIIHTDQENEEILNLYGYVSFMLHNYSEAKIINEKLLKQRPNDPYVNKGYGLSIAKLGEVEEGIVYLKKAIKLSDENFMDPYYDLAVIYMENNKREEAISTLEEGMSRSNKFTKDCKVLYEELVHCTLIPGE
;
A
#
# COMPACT_ATOMS: atom_id res chain seq x y z
N MET A 1 -13.00 -0.73 9.99
CA MET A 1 -12.74 -1.81 9.02
C MET A 1 -12.67 -3.15 9.74
N GLU A 2 -13.62 -4.03 9.47
CA GLU A 2 -13.61 -5.42 9.97
C GLU A 2 -12.47 -6.21 9.30
N LEU A 3 -11.67 -6.92 10.10
CA LEU A 3 -10.52 -7.70 9.60
C LEU A 3 -11.01 -9.04 9.07
N LYS A 4 -11.18 -9.15 7.74
CA LYS A 4 -11.65 -10.36 7.08
C LYS A 4 -10.60 -10.89 6.11
N PRO A 5 -10.17 -12.16 6.21
CA PRO A 5 -9.23 -12.73 5.26
C PRO A 5 -9.94 -13.00 3.94
N ILE A 6 -9.41 -12.45 2.86
CA ILE A 6 -9.95 -12.60 1.51
C ILE A 6 -9.03 -13.51 0.70
N THR A 7 -7.71 -13.37 0.87
CA THR A 7 -6.73 -14.08 0.04
C THR A 7 -5.46 -14.51 0.78
N ALA A 8 -4.80 -15.56 0.30
CA ALA A 8 -3.45 -15.88 0.72
C ALA A 8 -2.59 -16.36 -0.45
N VAL A 9 -1.28 -16.17 -0.31
CA VAL A 9 -0.27 -16.89 -1.09
C VAL A 9 0.27 -18.01 -0.22
N TRP A 10 0.20 -19.23 -0.72
CA TRP A 10 0.68 -20.42 -0.03
C TRP A 10 1.85 -21.04 -0.77
N GLU A 11 3.03 -20.98 -0.16
CA GLU A 11 4.21 -21.71 -0.62
C GLU A 11 4.08 -23.17 -0.21
N ILE A 12 3.55 -24.03 -1.08
CA ILE A 12 3.23 -25.43 -0.72
C ILE A 12 4.46 -26.34 -0.65
N THR A 13 5.61 -25.87 -1.15
CA THR A 13 6.90 -26.56 -1.12
C THR A 13 8.03 -25.56 -1.35
N MET A 14 9.25 -25.89 -0.93
CA MET A 14 10.48 -25.18 -1.34
C MET A 14 11.22 -25.89 -2.48
N GLY A 15 10.75 -27.06 -2.90
CA GLY A 15 11.30 -27.77 -4.06
C GLY A 15 11.14 -26.96 -5.34
N CYS A 16 12.23 -26.78 -6.09
CA CYS A 16 12.22 -26.09 -7.38
C CYS A 16 13.19 -26.76 -8.36
N ASN A 17 12.76 -26.86 -9.62
CA ASN A 17 13.54 -27.39 -10.74
C ASN A 17 14.35 -26.31 -11.50
N MET A 18 14.46 -25.11 -10.94
CA MET A 18 15.25 -23.98 -11.46
C MET A 18 16.11 -23.34 -10.36
N ARG A 19 17.08 -22.49 -10.74
CA ARG A 19 17.93 -21.70 -9.83
C ARG A 19 18.03 -20.26 -10.34
N CYS A 20 16.88 -19.60 -10.50
CA CYS A 20 16.80 -18.28 -11.11
C CYS A 20 17.68 -17.26 -10.35
N LYS A 21 18.39 -16.41 -11.09
CA LYS A 21 19.29 -15.39 -10.53
C LYS A 21 18.59 -14.42 -9.58
N HIS A 22 17.30 -14.15 -9.82
CA HIS A 22 16.49 -13.23 -9.03
C HIS A 22 15.58 -13.92 -7.98
N CYS A 23 15.69 -15.24 -7.78
CA CYS A 23 14.75 -15.97 -6.92
C CYS A 23 14.78 -15.42 -5.49
N GLY A 24 13.69 -14.78 -5.05
CA GLY A 24 13.61 -14.17 -3.72
C GLY A 24 13.56 -15.17 -2.55
N SER A 25 13.28 -16.43 -2.85
CA SER A 25 13.17 -17.52 -1.87
C SER A 25 14.39 -18.44 -1.86
N SER A 26 15.32 -18.27 -2.81
CA SER A 26 16.46 -19.20 -3.03
C SER A 26 16.03 -20.67 -3.05
N CYS A 27 14.92 -20.97 -3.72
CA CYS A 27 14.34 -22.32 -3.69
C CYS A 27 15.24 -23.34 -4.37
N GLU A 28 15.34 -24.51 -3.75
CA GLU A 28 16.19 -25.59 -4.22
C GLU A 28 15.48 -26.94 -4.20
N HIS A 29 15.60 -27.65 -3.09
CA HIS A 29 14.98 -28.94 -2.85
C HIS A 29 13.87 -28.77 -1.80
N PRO A 30 12.88 -29.68 -1.74
CA PRO A 30 11.93 -29.69 -0.65
C PRO A 30 12.66 -29.67 0.70
N LEU A 31 12.17 -28.86 1.63
CA LEU A 31 12.76 -28.77 2.95
C LEU A 31 12.17 -29.83 3.88
N GLU A 32 12.94 -30.19 4.91
CA GLU A 32 12.42 -31.03 5.98
C GLU A 32 11.27 -30.32 6.72
N GLY A 33 10.25 -31.08 7.12
CA GLY A 33 9.12 -30.56 7.89
C GLY A 33 8.07 -29.82 7.06
N GLU A 34 8.13 -29.88 5.72
CA GLU A 34 7.00 -29.52 4.85
C GLU A 34 5.72 -30.23 5.28
N LEU A 35 4.57 -29.57 5.14
CA LEU A 35 3.28 -30.16 5.46
C LEU A 35 3.06 -31.40 4.60
N ASN A 36 2.69 -32.51 5.24
CA ASN A 36 2.25 -33.69 4.50
C ASN A 36 0.86 -33.44 3.87
N THR A 37 0.38 -34.41 3.08
CA THR A 37 -0.91 -34.28 2.39
C THR A 37 -2.07 -34.06 3.35
N ASP A 38 -2.17 -34.84 4.43
CA ASP A 38 -3.29 -34.73 5.38
C ASP A 38 -3.31 -33.38 6.09
N GLU A 39 -2.13 -32.87 6.49
CA GLU A 39 -1.99 -31.54 7.08
C GLU A 39 -2.38 -30.43 6.12
N ALA A 40 -1.97 -30.53 4.84
CA ALA A 40 -2.33 -29.56 3.82
C ALA A 40 -3.84 -29.57 3.53
N LEU A 41 -4.46 -30.74 3.44
CA LEU A 41 -5.91 -30.85 3.22
C LEU A 41 -6.70 -30.29 4.41
N LYS A 42 -6.27 -30.57 5.64
CA LYS A 42 -6.88 -29.99 6.84
C LYS A 42 -6.77 -28.46 6.84
N LEU A 43 -5.63 -27.92 6.43
CA LEU A 43 -5.46 -26.48 6.30
C LEU A 43 -6.43 -25.87 5.28
N CYS A 44 -6.68 -26.54 4.15
CA CYS A 44 -7.69 -26.10 3.19
C CYS A 44 -9.09 -26.01 3.82
N ASP A 45 -9.45 -26.98 4.67
CA ASP A 45 -10.73 -26.98 5.39
C ASP A 45 -10.81 -25.79 6.36
N GLU A 46 -9.77 -25.54 7.17
CA GLU A 46 -9.70 -24.37 8.07
C GLU A 46 -9.78 -23.03 7.31
N MET A 47 -9.21 -22.96 6.10
CA MET A 47 -9.31 -21.78 5.24
C MET A 47 -10.74 -21.56 4.72
N GLY A 48 -11.45 -22.65 4.39
CA GLY A 48 -12.86 -22.58 3.99
C GLY A 48 -13.74 -22.05 5.12
N GLU A 49 -13.55 -22.59 6.32
CA GLU A 49 -14.27 -22.14 7.53
C GLU A 49 -14.01 -20.67 7.87
N LEU A 50 -12.81 -20.17 7.57
CA LEU A 50 -12.44 -18.77 7.81
C LEU A 50 -12.96 -17.82 6.72
N GLY A 51 -13.43 -18.35 5.59
CA GLY A 51 -14.09 -17.58 4.54
C GLY A 51 -13.15 -16.95 3.50
N PHE A 52 -11.98 -17.56 3.24
CA PHE A 52 -11.14 -17.16 2.12
C PHE A 52 -11.90 -17.27 0.79
N GLN A 53 -11.58 -16.37 -0.15
CA GLN A 53 -12.21 -16.37 -1.49
C GLN A 53 -11.29 -16.93 -2.55
N TRP A 54 -10.00 -16.58 -2.52
CA TRP A 54 -9.02 -17.10 -3.49
C TRP A 54 -7.65 -17.31 -2.87
N ILE A 55 -7.01 -18.41 -3.26
CA ILE A 55 -5.69 -18.83 -2.75
C ILE A 55 -4.75 -19.09 -3.91
N THR A 56 -3.60 -18.47 -3.88
CA THR A 56 -2.56 -18.67 -4.90
C THR A 56 -1.53 -19.67 -4.39
N LEU A 57 -1.53 -20.84 -5.00
CA LEU A 57 -0.51 -21.86 -4.80
C LEU A 57 0.78 -21.40 -5.48
N SER A 58 1.82 -21.32 -4.67
CA SER A 58 3.18 -20.98 -5.06
C SER A 58 4.14 -21.90 -4.30
N GLY A 59 5.40 -21.50 -4.15
CA GLY A 59 6.45 -22.27 -3.51
C GLY A 59 7.75 -22.05 -4.23
N GLY A 60 8.70 -22.97 -4.09
CA GLY A 60 9.67 -23.19 -5.16
C GLY A 60 8.95 -23.33 -6.50
N GLU A 61 8.56 -24.54 -6.87
CA GLU A 61 7.73 -24.77 -8.04
C GLU A 61 6.59 -25.72 -7.63
N PRO A 62 5.32 -25.26 -7.58
CA PRO A 62 4.19 -26.07 -7.12
C PRO A 62 4.10 -27.42 -7.80
N THR A 63 4.39 -27.48 -9.10
CA THR A 63 4.29 -28.71 -9.90
C THR A 63 5.33 -29.77 -9.53
N THR A 64 6.35 -29.44 -8.73
CA THR A 64 7.31 -30.42 -8.18
C THR A 64 6.74 -31.21 -6.99
N ARG A 65 5.68 -30.72 -6.34
CA ARG A 65 5.02 -31.38 -5.21
C ARG A 65 3.94 -32.34 -5.72
N LYS A 66 4.10 -33.65 -5.52
CA LYS A 66 3.27 -34.70 -6.16
C LYS A 66 1.74 -34.57 -5.92
N ASP A 67 1.33 -34.07 -4.77
CA ASP A 67 -0.07 -33.96 -4.32
C ASP A 67 -0.67 -32.55 -4.50
N TRP A 68 -0.02 -31.63 -5.23
CA TRP A 68 -0.50 -30.24 -5.42
C TRP A 68 -1.97 -30.16 -5.91
N HIS A 69 -2.36 -31.09 -6.79
CA HIS A 69 -3.70 -31.12 -7.39
C HIS A 69 -4.78 -31.53 -6.39
N LEU A 70 -4.43 -32.31 -5.36
CA LEU A 70 -5.34 -32.65 -4.26
C LEU A 70 -5.58 -31.43 -3.37
N ILE A 71 -4.53 -30.65 -3.10
CA ILE A 71 -4.60 -29.39 -2.35
C ILE A 71 -5.50 -28.39 -3.09
N ALA A 72 -5.24 -28.16 -4.39
CA ALA A 72 -6.07 -27.29 -5.22
C ALA A 72 -7.54 -27.75 -5.23
N LYS A 73 -7.79 -29.04 -5.43
CA LYS A 73 -9.15 -29.60 -5.42
C LYS A 73 -9.84 -29.38 -4.08
N ARG A 74 -9.13 -29.55 -2.97
CA ARG A 74 -9.72 -29.36 -1.64
C ARG A 74 -10.00 -27.89 -1.33
N LEU A 75 -9.19 -26.95 -1.81
CA LEU A 75 -9.53 -25.52 -1.75
C LEU A 75 -10.85 -25.26 -2.49
N ASN A 76 -10.95 -25.73 -3.75
CA ASN A 76 -12.15 -25.58 -4.55
C ASN A 76 -13.41 -26.20 -3.90
N ASP A 77 -13.28 -27.39 -3.30
CA ASP A 77 -14.38 -28.06 -2.60
C ASP A 77 -14.86 -27.29 -1.36
N ASN A 78 -13.99 -26.47 -0.77
CA ASN A 78 -14.31 -25.56 0.33
C ASN A 78 -14.78 -24.17 -0.14
N GLY A 79 -15.13 -24.01 -1.43
CA GLY A 79 -15.64 -22.76 -1.98
C GLY A 79 -14.56 -21.69 -2.23
N ILE A 80 -13.29 -22.06 -2.16
CA ILE A 80 -12.15 -21.17 -2.40
C ILE A 80 -11.66 -21.37 -3.83
N ILE A 81 -11.42 -20.29 -4.56
CA ILE A 81 -10.87 -20.33 -5.93
C ILE A 81 -9.34 -20.52 -5.86
N PRO A 82 -8.78 -21.68 -6.27
CA PRO A 82 -7.35 -21.88 -6.32
C PRO A 82 -6.77 -21.25 -7.60
N ASN A 83 -5.63 -20.57 -7.45
CA ASN A 83 -4.78 -20.10 -8.54
C ASN A 83 -3.39 -20.69 -8.38
N MET A 84 -2.56 -20.66 -9.43
CA MET A 84 -1.19 -21.17 -9.37
C MET A 84 -0.21 -20.21 -10.04
N ILE A 85 0.94 -19.98 -9.40
CA ILE A 85 2.10 -19.36 -10.04
C ILE A 85 3.13 -20.44 -10.32
N THR A 86 3.57 -20.55 -11.57
CA THR A 86 4.53 -21.57 -12.03
C THR A 86 5.60 -20.99 -12.94
N ASN A 87 6.76 -21.63 -12.97
CA ASN A 87 7.80 -21.39 -13.97
C ASN A 87 7.51 -22.09 -15.31
N GLY A 88 6.45 -22.90 -15.40
CA GLY A 88 5.97 -23.52 -16.63
C GLY A 88 6.83 -24.67 -17.18
N TRP A 89 7.95 -25.02 -16.55
CA TRP A 89 8.90 -26.00 -17.10
C TRP A 89 8.30 -27.39 -17.33
N THR A 90 7.43 -27.82 -16.43
CA THR A 90 6.74 -29.12 -16.48
C THR A 90 5.31 -29.01 -16.98
N MET A 91 4.88 -27.83 -17.44
CA MET A 91 3.49 -27.63 -17.84
C MET A 91 3.25 -28.29 -19.20
N ASP A 92 2.54 -29.41 -19.17
CA ASP A 92 2.09 -30.16 -20.34
C ASP A 92 0.57 -30.39 -20.28
N GLU A 93 0.05 -31.16 -21.23
CA GLU A 93 -1.39 -31.49 -21.34
C GLU A 93 -1.94 -32.18 -20.08
N ASP A 94 -1.16 -33.06 -19.43
CA ASP A 94 -1.58 -33.80 -18.22
C ASP A 94 -1.62 -32.89 -17.00
N ILE A 95 -0.60 -32.05 -16.81
CA ILE A 95 -0.56 -31.06 -15.71
C ILE A 95 -1.69 -30.03 -15.88
N ALA A 96 -1.92 -29.54 -17.10
CA ALA A 96 -3.01 -28.60 -17.37
C ALA A 96 -4.40 -29.25 -17.17
N GLU A 97 -4.59 -30.51 -17.58
CA GLU A 97 -5.83 -31.24 -17.33
C GLU A 97 -6.07 -31.48 -15.83
N LYS A 98 -5.02 -31.81 -15.07
CA LYS A 98 -5.09 -31.92 -13.61
C LYS A 98 -5.48 -30.60 -12.96
N ALA A 99 -4.93 -29.47 -13.43
CA ALA A 99 -5.26 -28.15 -12.92
C ALA A 99 -6.73 -27.80 -13.16
N ALA A 100 -7.24 -28.03 -14.38
CA ALA A 100 -8.64 -27.83 -14.72
C ALA A 100 -9.57 -28.71 -13.87
N LYS A 101 -9.27 -30.00 -13.72
CA LYS A 101 -10.06 -30.92 -12.88
C LYS A 101 -10.02 -30.57 -11.39
N ALA A 102 -8.92 -29.99 -10.92
CA ALA A 102 -8.78 -29.52 -9.55
C ALA A 102 -9.53 -28.20 -9.28
N GLY A 103 -10.11 -27.57 -10.32
CA GLY A 103 -10.80 -26.29 -10.19
C GLY A 103 -9.87 -25.09 -10.13
N VAL A 104 -8.60 -25.23 -10.57
CA VAL A 104 -7.70 -24.08 -10.69
C VAL A 104 -8.29 -23.09 -11.69
N ASN A 105 -8.43 -21.83 -11.30
CA ASN A 105 -9.01 -20.80 -12.16
C ASN A 105 -7.96 -20.15 -13.07
N THR A 106 -6.85 -19.70 -12.48
CA THR A 106 -5.77 -19.00 -13.20
C THR A 106 -4.42 -19.69 -13.00
N ILE A 107 -3.71 -19.92 -14.11
CA ILE A 107 -2.29 -20.25 -14.14
C ILE A 107 -1.51 -19.00 -14.54
N ALA A 108 -0.64 -18.54 -13.66
CA ALA A 108 0.25 -17.42 -13.88
C ALA A 108 1.67 -17.92 -14.20
N PHE A 109 2.14 -17.69 -15.43
CA PHE A 109 3.49 -18.03 -15.85
C PHE A 109 4.45 -16.89 -15.56
N SER A 110 5.63 -17.24 -15.07
CA SER A 110 6.65 -16.24 -14.78
C SER A 110 7.55 -16.01 -16.00
N VAL A 111 7.49 -14.82 -16.62
CA VAL A 111 8.27 -14.45 -17.81
C VAL A 111 9.03 -13.15 -17.56
N ASP A 112 10.36 -13.21 -17.57
CA ASP A 112 11.22 -12.09 -17.14
C ASP A 112 12.08 -11.47 -18.26
N GLY A 113 11.60 -11.49 -19.50
CA GLY A 113 12.30 -10.90 -20.63
C GLY A 113 11.93 -11.56 -21.95
N LEU A 114 12.59 -11.11 -23.01
CA LEU A 114 12.71 -11.85 -24.27
C LEU A 114 13.56 -13.10 -24.06
N LYS A 115 13.56 -14.00 -25.06
CA LYS A 115 14.17 -15.33 -24.98
C LYS A 115 15.55 -15.36 -24.32
N GLU A 116 16.50 -14.57 -24.83
CA GLU A 116 17.88 -14.56 -24.32
C GLU A 116 17.94 -14.13 -22.85
N THR A 117 17.31 -13.00 -22.52
CA THR A 117 17.26 -12.45 -21.16
C THR A 117 16.52 -13.37 -20.18
N HIS A 118 15.38 -13.93 -20.59
CA HIS A 118 14.60 -14.87 -19.80
C HIS A 118 15.40 -16.13 -19.47
N ASP A 119 16.01 -16.75 -20.50
CA ASP A 119 16.77 -17.99 -20.36
C ASP A 119 18.04 -17.80 -19.51
N ASP A 120 18.72 -16.65 -19.64
CA ASP A 120 19.87 -16.29 -18.79
C ASP A 120 19.48 -16.08 -17.33
N ILE A 121 18.36 -15.42 -17.08
CA ILE A 121 17.86 -15.15 -15.73
C ILE A 121 17.39 -16.43 -15.05
N ARG A 122 16.72 -17.32 -15.79
CA ARG A 122 16.04 -18.50 -15.25
C ARG A 122 16.80 -19.78 -15.57
N ARG A 123 16.58 -20.30 -16.78
CA ARG A 123 17.13 -21.56 -17.27
C ARG A 123 17.10 -21.57 -18.80
N PRO A 124 18.16 -22.06 -19.48
CA PRO A 124 18.12 -22.28 -20.93
C PRO A 124 16.89 -23.07 -21.38
N GLU A 125 16.30 -22.66 -22.51
CA GLU A 125 15.10 -23.25 -23.12
C GLU A 125 13.78 -23.03 -22.35
N SER A 126 13.78 -22.27 -21.26
CA SER A 126 12.56 -22.04 -20.48
C SER A 126 11.57 -21.11 -21.18
N PHE A 127 12.05 -20.15 -21.97
CA PHE A 127 11.17 -19.23 -22.70
C PHE A 127 10.23 -19.95 -23.68
N ASP A 128 10.77 -20.78 -24.58
CA ASP A 128 9.95 -21.48 -25.60
C ASP A 128 8.97 -22.45 -24.95
N ARG A 129 9.39 -23.10 -23.85
CA ARG A 129 8.52 -23.99 -23.07
C ARG A 129 7.33 -23.23 -22.49
N ILE A 130 7.55 -22.07 -21.89
CA ILE A 130 6.46 -21.25 -21.35
C ILE A 130 5.54 -20.75 -22.47
N VAL A 131 6.08 -20.29 -23.59
CA VAL A 131 5.27 -19.83 -24.73
C VAL A 131 4.34 -20.94 -25.24
N ASN A 132 4.80 -22.19 -25.28
CA ASN A 132 3.97 -23.35 -25.60
C ASN A 132 2.97 -23.69 -24.48
N ALA A 133 3.39 -23.60 -23.21
CA ALA A 133 2.54 -23.87 -22.06
C ALA A 133 1.33 -22.92 -21.97
N ILE A 134 1.47 -21.67 -22.43
CA ILE A 134 0.35 -20.72 -22.55
C ILE A 134 -0.76 -21.31 -23.44
N ASP A 135 -0.41 -21.84 -24.62
CA ASP A 135 -1.39 -22.40 -25.55
C ASP A 135 -2.07 -23.65 -24.95
N ILE A 136 -1.29 -24.52 -24.28
CA ILE A 136 -1.81 -25.72 -23.60
C ILE A 136 -2.85 -25.35 -22.53
N VAL A 137 -2.53 -24.41 -21.64
CA VAL A 137 -3.42 -23.96 -20.56
C VAL A 137 -4.71 -23.37 -21.14
N ARG A 138 -4.60 -22.55 -22.19
CA ARG A 138 -5.77 -21.96 -22.86
C ARG A 138 -6.65 -23.00 -23.54
N ASN A 139 -6.07 -24.01 -24.17
CA ASN A 139 -6.82 -25.11 -24.78
C ASN A 139 -7.61 -25.95 -23.76
N LYS A 140 -7.23 -25.92 -22.47
CA LYS A 140 -8.00 -26.53 -21.36
C LYS A 140 -9.06 -25.61 -20.76
N GLY A 141 -9.23 -24.39 -21.28
CA GLY A 141 -10.20 -23.42 -20.77
C GLY A 141 -9.79 -22.71 -19.47
N LEU A 142 -8.51 -22.83 -19.06
CA LEU A 142 -7.97 -22.16 -17.89
C LEU A 142 -7.61 -20.70 -18.20
N ASN A 143 -7.76 -19.80 -17.23
CA ASN A 143 -7.22 -18.44 -17.35
C ASN A 143 -5.69 -18.46 -17.32
N CYS A 144 -5.09 -17.61 -18.15
CA CYS A 144 -3.64 -17.49 -18.25
C CYS A 144 -3.22 -16.07 -17.91
N SER A 145 -2.28 -15.93 -16.99
CA SER A 145 -1.66 -14.64 -16.66
C SER A 145 -0.14 -14.73 -16.78
N ILE A 146 0.51 -13.59 -16.92
CA ILE A 146 1.97 -13.47 -16.87
C ILE A 146 2.37 -12.68 -15.63
N ILE A 147 3.47 -13.08 -15.00
CA ILE A 147 4.14 -12.28 -13.96
C ILE A 147 5.56 -11.99 -14.44
N THR A 148 5.93 -10.71 -14.44
CA THR A 148 7.28 -10.26 -14.81
C THR A 148 7.94 -9.59 -13.62
N THR A 149 9.06 -10.15 -13.19
CA THR A 149 9.97 -9.55 -12.22
C THR A 149 10.94 -8.62 -12.95
N ILE A 150 10.61 -7.34 -12.91
CA ILE A 150 11.35 -6.26 -13.57
C ILE A 150 12.67 -6.02 -12.84
N ASN A 151 13.73 -5.99 -13.63
CA ASN A 151 15.10 -5.73 -13.21
C ASN A 151 15.76 -4.79 -14.24
N LYS A 152 17.03 -4.44 -14.01
CA LYS A 152 17.77 -3.51 -14.86
C LYS A 152 17.95 -4.00 -16.30
N THR A 153 18.01 -5.32 -16.53
CA THR A 153 18.28 -5.88 -17.86
C THR A 153 17.01 -6.05 -18.69
N ASN A 154 15.86 -6.37 -18.07
CA ASN A 154 14.62 -6.63 -18.80
C ASN A 154 13.65 -5.44 -18.89
N ILE A 155 13.87 -4.34 -18.15
CA ILE A 155 12.95 -3.19 -18.18
C ILE A 155 12.76 -2.60 -19.58
N ASN A 156 13.82 -2.60 -20.40
CA ASN A 156 13.76 -2.10 -21.77
C ASN A 156 13.14 -3.09 -22.76
N GLU A 157 12.82 -4.30 -22.31
CA GLU A 157 12.23 -5.36 -23.13
C GLU A 157 10.70 -5.44 -23.01
N LEU A 158 10.09 -4.68 -22.10
CA LEU A 158 8.66 -4.74 -21.81
C LEU A 158 7.79 -4.58 -23.07
N TRP A 159 8.13 -3.66 -23.97
CA TRP A 159 7.41 -3.52 -25.25
C TRP A 159 7.59 -4.71 -26.19
N GLY A 160 8.78 -5.32 -26.21
CA GLY A 160 9.05 -6.54 -26.96
C GLY A 160 8.24 -7.72 -26.41
N MET A 161 8.15 -7.83 -25.09
CA MET A 161 7.33 -8.82 -24.40
C MET A 161 5.83 -8.60 -24.70
N LYS A 162 5.34 -7.36 -24.63
CA LYS A 162 3.95 -7.00 -24.99
C LYS A 162 3.60 -7.52 -26.38
N LYS A 163 4.46 -7.28 -27.38
CA LYS A 163 4.23 -7.75 -28.75
C LYS A 163 4.05 -9.27 -28.85
N ILE A 164 4.77 -10.03 -28.03
CA ILE A 164 4.62 -11.50 -27.97
C ILE A 164 3.31 -11.85 -27.26
N PHE A 165 3.01 -11.19 -26.14
CA PHE A 165 1.81 -11.47 -25.34
C PHE A 165 0.51 -11.11 -26.07
N ASP A 166 0.48 -10.01 -26.81
CA ASP A 166 -0.67 -9.60 -27.64
C ASP A 166 -0.97 -10.62 -28.77
N SER A 167 0.02 -11.45 -29.15
CA SER A 167 -0.17 -12.54 -30.13
C SER A 167 -0.72 -13.83 -29.51
N LYS A 168 -0.91 -13.84 -28.19
CA LYS A 168 -1.38 -14.98 -27.39
C LYS A 168 -2.67 -14.63 -26.67
N ILE A 169 -3.36 -15.65 -26.16
CA ILE A 169 -4.57 -15.46 -25.35
C ILE A 169 -4.15 -15.41 -23.87
N ILE A 170 -3.89 -14.20 -23.38
CA ILE A 170 -3.49 -13.92 -21.99
C ILE A 170 -4.54 -12.99 -21.36
N ASN A 171 -5.00 -13.32 -20.17
CA ASN A 171 -6.00 -12.54 -19.44
C ASN A 171 -5.37 -11.32 -18.74
N GLY A 172 -4.20 -11.50 -18.12
CA GLY A 172 -3.58 -10.43 -17.35
C GLY A 172 -2.07 -10.52 -17.26
N TRP A 173 -1.42 -9.40 -16.99
CA TRP A 173 0.03 -9.29 -16.87
C TRP A 173 0.40 -8.43 -15.66
N GLN A 174 0.94 -9.09 -14.63
CA GLN A 174 1.44 -8.44 -13.43
C GLN A 174 2.90 -8.04 -13.59
N LEU A 175 3.18 -6.78 -13.31
CA LEU A 175 4.52 -6.20 -13.22
C LEU A 175 4.91 -6.04 -11.76
N GLN A 176 6.11 -6.49 -11.40
CA GLN A 176 6.68 -6.34 -10.05
C GLN A 176 8.17 -6.02 -10.13
N ILE A 177 8.72 -5.26 -9.19
CA ILE A 177 10.16 -5.01 -9.14
C ILE A 177 10.89 -6.14 -8.42
N ALA A 178 12.08 -6.48 -8.93
CA ALA A 178 13.01 -7.36 -8.24
C ALA A 178 13.53 -6.67 -6.96
N LEU A 179 13.41 -7.34 -5.82
CA LEU A 179 13.95 -6.88 -4.54
C LEU A 179 15.21 -7.71 -4.19
N PRO A 180 16.25 -7.12 -3.58
CA PRO A 180 17.49 -7.83 -3.20
C PRO A 180 17.27 -8.78 -2.02
N MET A 181 16.62 -9.91 -2.30
CA MET A 181 16.37 -11.00 -1.36
C MET A 181 16.65 -12.33 -2.04
N GLY A 182 16.92 -13.37 -1.24
CA GLY A 182 17.33 -14.68 -1.76
C GLY A 182 18.52 -14.56 -2.73
N ASN A 183 18.41 -15.20 -3.90
CA ASN A 183 19.45 -15.16 -4.93
C ASN A 183 19.64 -13.75 -5.52
N MET A 184 18.59 -12.91 -5.51
CA MET A 184 18.71 -11.54 -6.04
C MET A 184 19.68 -10.69 -5.19
N ALA A 185 19.82 -10.98 -3.89
CA ALA A 185 20.73 -10.28 -3.00
C ALA A 185 22.22 -10.46 -3.36
N THR A 186 22.56 -11.53 -4.09
CA THR A 186 23.90 -11.76 -4.63
C THR A 186 24.06 -11.27 -6.07
N ASN A 187 23.01 -10.72 -6.68
CA ASN A 187 22.96 -10.25 -8.07
C ASN A 187 22.54 -8.77 -8.12
N ASN A 188 23.16 -7.94 -7.27
CA ASN A 188 22.74 -6.56 -7.04
C ASN A 188 22.81 -5.67 -8.29
N ASP A 189 23.65 -6.01 -9.27
CA ASP A 189 23.74 -5.29 -10.55
C ASP A 189 22.43 -5.35 -11.37
N LEU A 190 21.58 -6.35 -11.10
CA LEU A 190 20.27 -6.49 -11.73
C LEU A 190 19.21 -5.59 -11.08
N ILE A 191 19.44 -4.99 -9.90
CA ILE A 191 18.40 -4.24 -9.20
C ILE A 191 18.01 -2.99 -10.00
N ALA A 192 16.72 -2.90 -10.37
CA ALA A 192 16.16 -1.68 -10.90
C ALA A 192 16.26 -0.58 -9.84
N GLN A 193 16.81 0.58 -10.20
CA GLN A 193 16.93 1.74 -9.31
C GLN A 193 15.61 2.52 -9.16
N PRO A 194 15.44 3.34 -8.10
CA PRO A 194 14.23 4.13 -7.86
C PRO A 194 13.73 4.94 -9.05
N TYR A 195 14.65 5.54 -9.83
CA TYR A 195 14.29 6.36 -10.98
C TYR A 195 13.65 5.57 -12.13
N HIS A 196 13.73 4.23 -12.13
CA HIS A 196 13.05 3.39 -13.10
C HIS A 196 11.55 3.19 -12.81
N VAL A 197 11.09 3.47 -11.58
CA VAL A 197 9.69 3.24 -11.18
C VAL A 197 8.73 4.00 -12.09
N ASP A 198 9.05 5.25 -12.43
CA ASP A 198 8.22 6.07 -13.32
C ASP A 198 8.15 5.46 -14.73
N ALA A 199 9.25 4.90 -15.25
CA ALA A 199 9.26 4.24 -16.55
C ALA A 199 8.39 2.96 -16.59
N ILE A 200 8.35 2.21 -15.48
CA ILE A 200 7.47 1.04 -15.34
C ILE A 200 6.01 1.48 -15.32
N ILE A 201 5.69 2.56 -14.60
CA ILE A 201 4.32 3.12 -14.55
C ILE A 201 3.90 3.66 -15.90
N ASP A 202 4.81 4.35 -16.61
CA ASP A 202 4.56 4.87 -17.95
C ASP A 202 4.25 3.74 -18.93
N PHE A 203 5.08 2.68 -18.94
CA PHE A 203 4.80 1.47 -19.71
C PHE A 203 3.44 0.86 -19.35
N ALA A 204 3.17 0.67 -18.06
CA ALA A 204 1.94 0.03 -17.60
C ALA A 204 0.69 0.82 -18.04
N TYR A 205 0.75 2.15 -17.95
CA TYR A 205 -0.31 3.04 -18.39
C TYR A 205 -0.55 2.93 -19.90
N GLU A 206 0.50 3.09 -20.71
CA GLU A 206 0.39 3.03 -22.16
C GLU A 206 -0.07 1.65 -22.63
N ALA A 207 0.51 0.58 -22.08
CA ALA A 207 0.11 -0.79 -22.39
C ALA A 207 -1.35 -1.07 -21.99
N SER A 208 -1.82 -0.52 -20.87
CA SER A 208 -3.22 -0.68 -20.43
C SER A 208 -4.20 0.03 -21.36
N CYS A 209 -3.79 1.07 -22.08
CA CYS A 209 -4.65 1.77 -23.04
C CYS A 209 -4.76 1.04 -24.40
N ASP A 210 -3.79 0.18 -24.72
CA ASP A 210 -3.56 -0.40 -26.06
C ASP A 210 -3.59 -1.94 -26.07
N SER A 211 -4.10 -2.57 -25.02
CA SER A 211 -4.18 -4.04 -24.96
C SER A 211 -5.45 -4.49 -24.26
N ASP A 212 -5.95 -5.64 -24.70
CA ASP A 212 -6.99 -6.40 -24.01
C ASP A 212 -6.44 -7.16 -22.80
N ILE A 213 -5.11 -7.24 -22.65
CA ILE A 213 -4.46 -7.82 -21.48
C ILE A 213 -4.62 -6.86 -20.30
N GLU A 214 -5.17 -7.37 -19.19
CA GLU A 214 -5.27 -6.62 -17.96
C GLU A 214 -3.89 -6.38 -17.33
N ILE A 215 -3.39 -5.15 -17.43
CA ILE A 215 -2.11 -4.77 -16.81
C ILE A 215 -2.30 -4.53 -15.32
N GLN A 216 -1.49 -5.21 -14.51
CA GLN A 216 -1.53 -5.09 -13.05
C GLN A 216 -0.16 -4.63 -12.51
N LEU A 217 -0.19 -3.61 -11.65
CA LEU A 217 0.98 -3.22 -10.86
C LEU A 217 0.95 -3.95 -9.51
N ALA A 218 2.02 -4.68 -9.18
CA ALA A 218 2.17 -5.28 -7.86
C ALA A 218 2.33 -4.20 -6.78
N ASP A 219 2.12 -4.58 -5.51
CA ASP A 219 2.15 -3.65 -4.38
C ASP A 219 3.49 -2.95 -4.18
N CYS A 220 4.58 -3.42 -4.80
CA CYS A 220 5.91 -2.82 -4.76
C CYS A 220 6.14 -1.68 -5.77
N ILE A 221 5.14 -1.33 -6.60
CA ILE A 221 5.22 -0.27 -7.61
C ILE A 221 4.09 0.75 -7.40
N GLY A 222 4.42 2.04 -7.47
CA GLY A 222 3.43 3.13 -7.56
C GLY A 222 3.40 4.07 -6.37
N TYR A 223 2.19 4.22 -5.82
CA TYR A 223 1.72 5.14 -4.79
C TYR A 223 1.53 6.59 -5.24
N PHE A 224 0.26 6.97 -5.36
CA PHE A 224 -0.22 8.34 -5.59
C PHE A 224 0.31 8.99 -6.86
N ASN A 225 0.61 8.17 -7.87
CA ASN A 225 0.90 8.63 -9.22
C ASN A 225 -0.38 8.54 -10.07
N LYS A 226 -0.72 9.60 -10.82
CA LYS A 226 -1.97 9.65 -11.61
C LYS A 226 -2.07 8.52 -12.64
N LYS A 227 -0.98 8.17 -13.31
CA LYS A 227 -0.95 7.06 -14.29
C LYS A 227 -1.11 5.71 -13.60
N GLU A 228 -0.47 5.52 -12.46
CA GLU A 228 -0.62 4.31 -11.65
C GLU A 228 -2.06 4.14 -11.13
N ILE A 229 -2.68 5.21 -10.64
CA ILE A 229 -4.08 5.21 -10.20
C ILE A 229 -5.00 4.79 -11.35
N GLU A 230 -4.77 5.30 -12.57
CA GLU A 230 -5.57 4.93 -13.73
C GLU A 230 -5.45 3.43 -14.06
N VAL A 231 -4.21 2.91 -14.12
CA VAL A 231 -3.95 1.48 -14.36
C VAL A 231 -4.68 0.61 -13.35
N ARG A 232 -4.61 0.96 -12.05
CA ARG A 232 -5.25 0.19 -10.98
C ARG A 232 -6.77 0.34 -10.95
N THR A 233 -7.31 1.50 -11.34
CA THR A 233 -8.75 1.74 -11.50
C THR A 233 -9.31 0.83 -12.59
N LYS A 234 -8.67 0.82 -13.77
CA LYS A 234 -9.06 -0.03 -14.90
C LYS A 234 -8.99 -1.52 -14.56
N TYR A 235 -7.87 -1.98 -14.00
CA TYR A 235 -7.68 -3.38 -13.63
C TYR A 235 -8.75 -3.91 -12.67
N ARG A 236 -9.12 -3.12 -11.66
CA ARG A 236 -10.11 -3.54 -10.66
C ARG A 236 -11.55 -3.26 -11.08
N ASN A 237 -11.76 -2.70 -12.27
CA ASN A 237 -13.06 -2.25 -12.76
C ASN A 237 -13.81 -1.39 -11.71
N LEU A 238 -13.11 -0.39 -11.17
CA LEU A 238 -13.63 0.52 -10.14
C LEU A 238 -13.96 1.88 -10.74
N ASP A 239 -14.88 2.62 -10.12
CA ASP A 239 -15.10 4.04 -10.43
C ASP A 239 -13.89 4.91 -10.04
N SER A 240 -13.20 4.52 -8.97
CA SER A 240 -11.96 5.16 -8.54
C SER A 240 -11.09 4.21 -7.73
N TYR A 241 -9.78 4.41 -7.80
CA TYR A 241 -8.81 3.69 -6.98
C TYR A 241 -7.99 4.63 -6.10
N GLN A 242 -7.77 4.21 -4.86
CA GLN A 242 -6.81 4.85 -3.97
C GLN A 242 -6.08 3.78 -3.15
N TRP A 243 -4.75 3.89 -3.06
CA TRP A 243 -3.96 3.02 -2.21
C TRP A 243 -4.25 3.31 -0.74
N LYS A 244 -4.71 2.30 0.01
CA LYS A 244 -5.09 2.39 1.43
C LYS A 244 -4.13 1.64 2.38
N GLY A 245 -2.89 1.44 1.94
CA GLY A 245 -1.86 0.73 2.70
C GLY A 245 -1.78 -0.77 2.42
N CYS A 246 -0.80 -1.42 3.04
CA CYS A 246 -0.53 -2.84 2.87
C CYS A 246 -1.68 -3.71 3.42
N GLY A 247 -2.09 -4.73 2.65
CA GLY A 247 -3.15 -5.67 3.02
C GLY A 247 -2.74 -6.80 3.97
N ALA A 248 -1.44 -6.98 4.22
CA ALA A 248 -0.88 -8.10 4.97
C ALA A 248 -1.46 -8.18 6.39
N GLY A 249 -2.09 -9.31 6.73
CA GLY A 249 -2.78 -9.49 8.01
C GLY A 249 -4.07 -8.67 8.18
N LYS A 250 -4.51 -7.90 7.19
CA LYS A 250 -5.79 -7.17 7.19
C LYS A 250 -6.84 -7.86 6.35
N TYR A 251 -6.47 -8.22 5.12
CA TYR A 251 -7.28 -9.02 4.21
C TYR A 251 -6.47 -10.05 3.41
N SER A 252 -5.13 -10.00 3.49
CA SER A 252 -4.24 -10.99 2.89
C SER A 252 -3.40 -11.73 3.94
N MET A 253 -2.92 -12.92 3.58
CA MET A 253 -2.08 -13.76 4.42
C MET A 253 -0.97 -14.44 3.59
N GLY A 254 0.16 -14.75 4.22
CA GLY A 254 1.16 -15.67 3.71
C GLY A 254 1.16 -16.98 4.50
N ILE A 255 1.34 -18.08 3.79
CA ILE A 255 1.43 -19.43 4.36
C ILE A 255 2.70 -20.07 3.82
N LEU A 256 3.59 -20.52 4.71
CA LEU A 256 4.82 -21.21 4.33
C LEU A 256 4.61 -22.73 4.26
N HIS A 257 5.54 -23.39 3.58
CA HIS A 257 5.54 -24.82 3.29
C HIS A 257 5.48 -25.73 4.53
N ASN A 258 5.90 -25.23 5.70
CA ASN A 258 5.90 -25.93 6.99
C ASN A 258 4.70 -25.59 7.89
N GLY A 259 3.74 -24.80 7.37
CA GLY A 259 2.55 -24.36 8.11
C GLY A 259 2.73 -23.10 8.95
N ASP A 260 3.88 -22.40 8.85
CA ASP A 260 4.04 -21.07 9.44
C ASP A 260 3.14 -20.05 8.74
N ILE A 261 2.54 -19.17 9.53
CA ILE A 261 1.63 -18.11 9.11
C ILE A 261 2.31 -16.77 9.28
N LEU A 262 2.22 -15.91 8.27
CA LEU A 262 2.73 -14.54 8.29
C LEU A 262 1.82 -13.62 7.47
N GLY A 263 2.06 -12.30 7.51
CA GLY A 263 1.23 -11.35 6.77
C GLY A 263 1.46 -11.37 5.24
N CYS A 264 2.67 -11.69 4.79
CA CYS A 264 3.05 -11.63 3.37
C CYS A 264 4.23 -12.57 3.10
N THR A 265 4.12 -13.49 2.14
CA THR A 265 5.20 -14.43 1.78
C THR A 265 6.46 -13.74 1.27
N SER A 266 6.38 -12.50 0.78
CA SER A 266 7.56 -11.74 0.37
C SER A 266 8.45 -11.33 1.55
N ILE A 267 7.91 -11.25 2.77
CA ILE A 267 8.69 -10.95 3.98
C ILE A 267 9.35 -12.25 4.44
N ARG A 268 10.67 -12.33 4.30
CA ARG A 268 11.46 -13.54 4.64
C ARG A 268 12.03 -13.55 6.05
N ASP A 269 11.94 -12.44 6.77
CA ASP A 269 12.32 -12.37 8.17
C ASP A 269 11.34 -13.20 9.02
N ARG A 270 11.88 -14.23 9.67
CA ARG A 270 11.11 -15.16 10.51
C ARG A 270 10.54 -14.51 11.77
N SER A 271 11.00 -13.31 12.15
CA SER A 271 10.41 -12.54 13.25
C SER A 271 8.96 -12.11 12.98
N PHE A 272 8.52 -12.15 11.71
CA PHE A 272 7.15 -11.86 11.28
C PHE A 272 6.22 -13.09 11.24
N ILE A 273 6.68 -14.25 11.72
CA ILE A 273 5.83 -15.44 11.85
C ILE A 273 4.86 -15.22 13.02
N GLU A 274 3.58 -15.27 12.71
CA GLU A 274 2.48 -15.01 13.63
C GLU A 274 2.03 -16.28 14.36
N GLY A 275 2.30 -17.45 13.79
CA GLY A 275 1.97 -18.75 14.39
C GLY A 275 2.23 -19.90 13.43
N ASN A 276 1.92 -21.11 13.87
CA ASN A 276 2.01 -22.32 13.06
C ASN A 276 0.76 -23.18 13.23
N ILE A 277 0.21 -23.67 12.12
CA ILE A 277 -1.05 -24.43 12.06
C ILE A 277 -1.00 -25.76 12.81
N ARG A 278 0.19 -26.32 13.07
CA ARG A 278 0.35 -27.54 13.90
C ARG A 278 0.12 -27.27 15.39
N LYS A 279 0.20 -26.01 15.82
CA LYS A 279 0.10 -25.60 17.22
C LYS A 279 -1.21 -24.89 17.52
N THR A 280 -1.68 -24.07 16.59
CA THR A 280 -2.81 -23.16 16.81
C THR A 280 -3.71 -23.17 15.57
N PRO A 281 -5.03 -23.38 15.70
CA PRO A 281 -5.96 -23.30 14.58
C PRO A 281 -5.86 -21.95 13.86
N LEU A 282 -5.98 -21.96 12.53
CA LEU A 282 -5.80 -20.77 11.69
C LEU A 282 -6.74 -19.62 12.11
N LYS A 283 -7.99 -19.96 12.44
CA LYS A 283 -9.00 -19.01 12.93
C LYS A 283 -8.56 -18.30 14.21
N GLN A 284 -7.85 -18.98 15.11
CA GLN A 284 -7.34 -18.37 16.33
C GLN A 284 -6.18 -17.42 16.02
N ILE A 285 -5.25 -17.82 15.14
CA ILE A 285 -4.14 -16.94 14.70
C ILE A 285 -4.68 -15.66 14.06
N TRP A 286 -5.68 -15.76 13.18
CA TRP A 286 -6.24 -14.57 12.50
C TRP A 286 -6.93 -13.60 13.45
N ASN A 287 -7.74 -14.12 14.38
CA ASN A 287 -8.58 -13.30 15.26
C ASN A 287 -7.88 -12.81 16.52
N ASP A 288 -6.66 -13.27 16.79
CA ASP A 288 -5.84 -12.77 17.90
C ASP A 288 -5.43 -11.30 17.64
N PRO A 289 -5.80 -10.36 18.55
CA PRO A 289 -5.54 -8.93 18.38
C PRO A 289 -4.06 -8.54 18.50
N ASP A 290 -3.19 -9.44 18.98
CA ASP A 290 -1.76 -9.22 19.08
C ASP A 290 -0.97 -9.74 17.88
N LYS A 291 -1.62 -10.54 17.02
CA LYS A 291 -1.07 -11.00 15.74
C LYS A 291 -1.21 -9.98 14.64
N PHE A 292 -0.26 -9.98 13.71
CA PHE A 292 -0.14 -9.04 12.59
C PHE A 292 -0.09 -7.57 13.07
N SER A 293 0.28 -7.36 14.33
CA SER A 293 0.24 -6.05 14.99
C SER A 293 1.14 -5.03 14.30
N TRP A 294 2.24 -5.49 13.70
CA TRP A 294 3.14 -4.67 12.90
C TRP A 294 2.45 -3.91 11.75
N ASN A 295 1.39 -4.46 11.15
CA ASN A 295 0.59 -3.79 10.12
C ASN A 295 -0.79 -3.33 10.60
N ARG A 296 -1.43 -4.10 11.49
CA ARG A 296 -2.78 -3.78 12.03
C ARG A 296 -2.77 -2.56 12.94
N LYS A 297 -1.67 -2.31 13.66
CA LYS A 297 -1.51 -1.21 14.61
C LYS A 297 -0.53 -0.13 14.11
N MET A 298 -0.24 -0.14 12.80
CA MET A 298 0.73 0.79 12.19
C MET A 298 0.20 2.22 12.21
N LYS A 299 1.07 3.18 12.55
CA LYS A 299 0.80 4.61 12.54
C LYS A 299 1.84 5.37 11.74
N LYS A 300 1.46 6.54 11.19
CA LYS A 300 2.33 7.40 10.39
C LYS A 300 3.57 7.85 11.16
N GLU A 301 3.44 8.15 12.45
CA GLU A 301 4.54 8.71 13.27
C GLU A 301 5.69 7.72 13.49
N GLN A 302 5.42 6.42 13.33
CA GLN A 302 6.42 5.36 13.41
C GLN A 302 7.32 5.34 12.17
N LEU A 303 6.86 5.90 11.05
CA LEU A 303 7.63 5.96 9.81
C LEU A 303 8.85 6.88 9.93
N THR A 304 9.83 6.70 9.05
CA THR A 304 10.98 7.59 8.92
C THR A 304 11.03 8.27 7.55
N GLY A 305 11.96 9.23 7.40
CA GLY A 305 12.15 10.01 6.17
C GLY A 305 10.90 10.75 5.72
N LEU A 306 10.71 10.89 4.40
CA LEU A 306 9.56 11.60 3.85
C LEU A 306 8.23 10.95 4.26
N CYS A 307 8.18 9.62 4.37
CA CYS A 307 6.96 8.89 4.70
C CYS A 307 6.34 9.34 6.04
N LYS A 308 7.16 9.76 7.02
CA LYS A 308 6.69 10.31 8.31
C LYS A 308 5.94 11.62 8.17
N LYS A 309 6.34 12.46 7.21
CA LYS A 309 5.78 13.81 6.99
C LYS A 309 4.81 13.87 5.82
N CYS A 310 4.68 12.77 5.09
CA CYS A 310 3.95 12.66 3.84
C CYS A 310 2.46 12.99 4.02
N GLU A 311 1.93 13.78 3.08
CA GLU A 311 0.50 14.06 2.94
C GLU A 311 -0.37 12.79 2.95
N PHE A 312 0.13 11.69 2.37
CA PHE A 312 -0.57 10.42 2.30
C PHE A 312 -0.20 9.44 3.43
N GLY A 313 0.60 9.84 4.41
CA GLY A 313 1.18 8.95 5.42
C GLY A 313 0.14 8.17 6.22
N ASP A 314 -0.98 8.81 6.58
CA ASP A 314 -2.07 8.21 7.38
C ASP A 314 -2.95 7.23 6.61
N LEU A 315 -2.88 7.29 5.28
CA LEU A 315 -3.60 6.37 4.41
C LEU A 315 -2.69 5.24 3.91
N CYS A 316 -1.45 5.58 3.55
CA CYS A 316 -0.52 4.71 2.86
C CYS A 316 0.31 3.84 3.81
N PHE A 317 0.67 4.39 4.98
CA PHE A 317 1.58 3.76 5.94
C PHE A 317 2.92 3.32 5.34
N GLY A 318 3.47 4.10 4.41
CA GLY A 318 4.78 3.87 3.79
C GLY A 318 4.78 2.90 2.59
N GLY A 319 3.63 2.46 2.10
CA GLY A 319 3.54 1.55 0.94
C GLY A 319 3.94 0.12 1.33
N CYS A 320 4.53 -0.62 0.39
CA CYS A 320 4.94 -2.00 0.59
C CYS A 320 5.93 -2.13 1.76
N ALA A 321 5.52 -2.88 2.80
CA ALA A 321 6.37 -3.13 3.97
C ALA A 321 7.63 -3.92 3.60
N ASN A 322 7.53 -4.88 2.68
CA ASN A 322 8.69 -5.66 2.25
C ASN A 322 9.72 -4.80 1.50
N THR A 323 9.28 -3.89 0.63
CA THR A 323 10.19 -2.96 -0.07
C THR A 323 10.99 -2.12 0.93
N ARG A 324 10.34 -1.63 1.99
CA ARG A 324 10.99 -0.84 3.05
C ARG A 324 11.92 -1.67 3.93
N LEU A 325 11.50 -2.89 4.27
CA LEU A 325 12.34 -3.82 5.03
C LEU A 325 13.63 -4.15 4.27
N ILE A 326 13.52 -4.42 2.97
CA ILE A 326 14.66 -4.83 2.15
C ILE A 326 15.60 -3.66 1.80
N PHE A 327 15.07 -2.48 1.45
CA PHE A 327 15.91 -1.34 1.07
C PHE A 327 16.28 -0.40 2.23
N GLY A 328 15.53 -0.44 3.33
CA GLY A 328 15.69 0.46 4.47
C GLY A 328 15.85 -0.27 5.80
N GLU A 329 16.04 -1.60 5.80
CA GLU A 329 16.32 -2.44 6.97
C GLU A 329 15.20 -2.49 8.04
N SER A 330 14.07 -1.85 7.79
CA SER A 330 12.94 -1.82 8.71
C SER A 330 11.64 -1.58 7.96
N ILE A 331 10.57 -2.22 8.44
CA ILE A 331 9.21 -1.93 7.98
C ILE A 331 8.74 -0.51 8.34
N TYR A 332 9.52 0.27 9.09
CA TYR A 332 9.23 1.67 9.40
C TYR A 332 10.01 2.65 8.50
N SER A 333 10.93 2.14 7.70
CA SER A 333 11.80 2.99 6.88
C SER A 333 11.04 3.73 5.79
N GLU A 334 11.65 4.78 5.27
CA GLU A 334 11.16 5.46 4.08
C GLU A 334 11.11 4.50 2.88
N ASN A 335 10.05 4.56 2.08
CA ASN A 335 9.99 3.83 0.80
C ASN A 335 10.64 4.64 -0.31
N THR A 336 11.87 4.29 -0.66
CA THR A 336 12.66 4.94 -1.71
C THR A 336 12.19 4.60 -3.13
N TYR A 337 11.33 3.59 -3.30
CA TYR A 337 10.73 3.20 -4.59
C TYR A 337 9.31 3.75 -4.78
N CYS A 338 8.86 4.62 -3.89
CA CYS A 338 7.58 5.30 -4.04
C CYS A 338 7.66 6.38 -5.13
N SER A 339 6.75 6.36 -6.11
CA SER A 339 6.73 7.33 -7.22
C SER A 339 6.46 8.75 -6.70
N TYR A 340 5.52 8.92 -5.76
CA TYR A 340 5.31 10.22 -5.11
C TYR A 340 6.57 10.70 -4.36
N ASN A 341 7.24 9.81 -3.61
CA ASN A 341 8.47 10.16 -2.90
C ASN A 341 9.55 10.64 -3.88
N ASN A 342 9.76 9.90 -4.98
CA ASN A 342 10.69 10.29 -6.02
C ASN A 342 10.34 11.65 -6.64
N ALA A 343 9.06 11.94 -6.87
CA ALA A 343 8.61 13.24 -7.35
C ALA A 343 8.91 14.37 -6.35
N ILE A 344 8.66 14.14 -5.06
CA ILE A 344 8.96 15.11 -4.00
C ILE A 344 10.46 15.34 -3.87
N LYS A 345 11.31 14.30 -3.89
CA LYS A 345 12.77 14.45 -3.87
C LYS A 345 13.30 15.21 -5.10
N LYS A 346 12.73 14.96 -6.28
CA LYS A 346 13.05 15.74 -7.50
C LYS A 346 12.68 17.21 -7.33
N ALA A 347 11.50 17.51 -6.76
CA ALA A 347 11.08 18.87 -6.47
C ALA A 347 11.98 19.53 -5.43
N ASP A 348 12.31 18.84 -4.34
CA ASP A 348 13.21 19.32 -3.30
C ASP A 348 14.58 19.69 -3.85
N ALA A 349 15.17 18.85 -4.71
CA ALA A 349 16.45 19.15 -5.36
C ALA A 349 16.40 20.39 -6.28
N GLN A 350 15.25 20.67 -6.91
CA GLN A 350 15.07 21.88 -7.71
C GLN A 350 14.88 23.11 -6.83
N LEU A 351 14.04 23.01 -5.81
CA LEU A 351 13.70 24.12 -4.94
C LEU A 351 14.83 24.48 -3.96
N SER A 352 15.67 23.51 -3.60
CA SER A 352 16.87 23.69 -2.76
C SER A 352 17.86 24.71 -3.34
N LYS A 353 17.78 25.02 -4.64
CA LYS A 353 18.61 26.03 -5.31
C LYS A 353 18.22 27.48 -5.01
N ILE A 354 17.06 27.71 -4.42
CA ILE A 354 16.56 29.05 -4.08
C ILE A 354 17.12 29.45 -2.72
N GLU A 355 17.95 30.48 -2.66
CA GLU A 355 18.56 30.96 -1.40
C GLU A 355 17.82 32.14 -0.77
N ASP A 356 17.09 32.90 -1.59
CA ASP A 356 16.36 34.09 -1.14
C ASP A 356 15.18 33.72 -0.22
N ILE A 357 15.18 34.25 1.00
CA ILE A 357 14.20 33.91 2.04
C ILE A 357 12.80 34.41 1.64
N GLU A 358 12.70 35.61 1.07
CA GLU A 358 11.42 36.19 0.68
C GLU A 358 10.78 35.41 -0.48
N GLU A 359 11.59 34.97 -1.45
CA GLU A 359 11.16 34.07 -2.53
C GLU A 359 10.66 32.73 -1.98
N LEU A 360 11.35 32.15 -1.00
CA LEU A 360 10.94 30.90 -0.35
C LEU A 360 9.58 31.05 0.35
N ILE A 361 9.38 32.13 1.11
CA ILE A 361 8.10 32.43 1.78
C ILE A 361 6.97 32.59 0.76
N ASN A 362 7.19 33.38 -0.29
CA ASN A 362 6.19 33.64 -1.32
C ASN A 362 5.80 32.36 -2.08
N LYS A 363 6.77 31.48 -2.37
CA LYS A 363 6.49 30.17 -2.97
C LYS A 363 5.75 29.25 -2.00
N ALA A 364 6.14 29.21 -0.73
CA ALA A 364 5.46 28.41 0.28
C ALA A 364 3.97 28.79 0.39
N LYS A 365 3.66 30.10 0.45
CA LYS A 365 2.28 30.61 0.42
C LYS A 365 1.53 30.16 -0.82
N LYS A 366 2.12 30.38 -2.01
CA LYS A 366 1.51 29.97 -3.27
C LYS A 366 1.24 28.47 -3.34
N PHE A 367 2.15 27.64 -2.84
CA PHE A 367 1.92 26.20 -2.77
C PHE A 367 0.79 25.85 -1.80
N SER A 368 0.76 26.49 -0.62
CA SER A 368 -0.31 26.34 0.37
C SER A 368 -1.68 26.74 -0.19
N ASP A 369 -1.78 27.87 -0.88
CA ASP A 369 -3.02 28.34 -1.51
C ASP A 369 -3.55 27.36 -2.56
N ASN A 370 -2.64 26.68 -3.27
CA ASN A 370 -2.96 25.64 -4.24
C ASN A 370 -3.09 24.24 -3.62
N LYS A 371 -3.14 24.14 -2.28
CA LYS A 371 -3.21 22.86 -1.53
C LYS A 371 -2.05 21.90 -1.80
N SER A 372 -0.94 22.40 -2.32
CA SER A 372 0.32 21.64 -2.50
C SER A 372 1.13 21.67 -1.19
N PHE A 373 0.54 21.19 -0.10
CA PHE A 373 1.10 21.37 1.24
C PHE A 373 2.47 20.72 1.40
N GLN A 374 2.72 19.56 0.77
CA GLN A 374 4.02 18.91 0.83
C GLN A 374 5.14 19.78 0.22
N LEU A 375 4.86 20.50 -0.87
CA LEU A 375 5.83 21.42 -1.49
C LEU A 375 6.01 22.69 -0.65
N ALA A 376 4.93 23.20 -0.04
CA ALA A 376 5.03 24.30 0.90
C ALA A 376 5.91 23.94 2.10
N GLN A 377 5.76 22.72 2.64
CA GLN A 377 6.57 22.22 3.75
C GLN A 377 8.06 22.22 3.42
N LEU A 378 8.47 21.76 2.24
CA LEU A 378 9.89 21.75 1.85
C LEU A 378 10.52 23.15 1.93
N MET A 379 9.78 24.18 1.52
CA MET A 379 10.26 25.57 1.56
C MET A 379 10.36 26.09 2.98
N LEU A 380 9.36 25.77 3.81
CA LEU A 380 9.31 26.20 5.21
C LEU A 380 10.39 25.53 6.05
N GLU A 381 10.66 24.23 5.84
CA GLU A 381 11.73 23.51 6.54
C GLU A 381 13.12 24.09 6.25
N LYS A 382 13.31 24.72 5.09
CA LYS A 382 14.57 25.37 4.75
C LYS A 382 14.80 26.68 5.53
N ILE A 383 13.74 27.43 5.79
CA ILE A 383 13.82 28.78 6.38
C ILE A 383 13.47 28.82 7.87
N ILE A 384 12.79 27.82 8.42
CA ILE A 384 12.41 27.81 9.84
C ILE A 384 13.63 27.87 10.78
N HIS A 385 14.79 27.43 10.31
CA HIS A 385 16.04 27.46 11.07
C HIS A 385 16.78 28.79 11.01
N THR A 386 16.51 29.65 10.02
CA THR A 386 17.20 30.94 9.87
C THR A 386 16.65 32.00 10.81
N ASP A 387 15.33 32.00 11.03
CA ASP A 387 14.67 32.86 12.00
C ASP A 387 13.52 32.10 12.67
N GLN A 388 13.80 31.58 13.87
CA GLN A 388 12.87 30.73 14.61
C GLN A 388 11.72 31.50 15.26
N GLU A 389 11.79 32.84 15.26
CA GLU A 389 10.80 33.73 15.86
C GLU A 389 9.98 34.49 14.79
N ASN A 390 10.29 34.30 13.51
CA ASN A 390 9.55 34.92 12.42
C ASN A 390 8.09 34.44 12.40
N GLU A 391 7.17 35.35 12.78
CA GLU A 391 5.75 35.02 12.92
C GLU A 391 5.11 34.55 11.61
N GLU A 392 5.50 35.12 10.48
CA GLU A 392 4.93 34.76 9.18
C GLU A 392 5.28 33.32 8.80
N ILE A 393 6.55 32.93 8.99
CA ILE A 393 7.03 31.57 8.76
C ILE A 393 6.34 30.60 9.73
N LEU A 394 6.27 30.94 11.02
CA LEU A 394 5.65 30.11 12.04
C LEU A 394 4.16 29.88 11.77
N ASN A 395 3.39 30.92 11.44
CA ASN A 395 1.96 30.77 11.13
C ASN A 395 1.75 29.83 9.95
N LEU A 396 2.49 30.07 8.85
CA LEU A 396 2.36 29.27 7.64
C LEU A 396 2.80 27.82 7.88
N TYR A 397 3.89 27.60 8.63
CA TYR A 397 4.40 26.26 8.89
C TYR A 397 3.52 25.47 9.88
N GLY A 398 2.94 26.13 10.88
CA GLY A 398 1.95 25.52 11.76
C GLY A 398 0.71 25.06 10.98
N TYR A 399 0.21 25.91 10.08
CA TYR A 399 -0.91 25.58 9.20
C TYR A 399 -0.60 24.43 8.24
N VAL A 400 0.51 24.53 7.48
CA VAL A 400 0.93 23.48 6.53
C VAL A 400 1.17 22.15 7.25
N SER A 401 1.78 22.16 8.43
CA SER A 401 2.00 20.95 9.23
C SER A 401 0.68 20.32 9.65
N PHE A 402 -0.31 21.12 10.05
CA PHE A 402 -1.65 20.62 10.39
C PHE A 402 -2.36 20.01 9.18
N MET A 403 -2.29 20.68 8.02
CA MET A 403 -2.90 20.18 6.77
C MET A 403 -2.26 18.88 6.27
N LEU A 404 -0.98 18.68 6.57
CA LEU A 404 -0.27 17.42 6.32
C LEU A 404 -0.48 16.39 7.43
N HIS A 405 -1.33 16.64 8.42
CA HIS A 405 -1.57 15.80 9.59
C HIS A 405 -0.33 15.54 10.45
N ASN A 406 0.67 16.43 10.37
CA ASN A 406 1.86 16.40 11.20
C ASN A 406 1.56 17.12 12.53
N TYR A 407 0.56 16.63 13.27
CA TYR A 407 -0.04 17.34 14.41
C TYR A 407 0.94 17.63 15.55
N SER A 408 1.93 16.76 15.77
CA SER A 408 3.00 17.00 16.75
C SER A 408 3.82 18.24 16.39
N GLU A 409 4.18 18.40 15.11
CA GLU A 409 4.92 19.56 14.62
C GLU A 409 4.04 20.83 14.69
N ALA A 410 2.77 20.72 14.26
CA ALA A 410 1.82 21.81 14.36
C ALA A 410 1.60 22.27 15.81
N LYS A 411 1.54 21.34 16.78
CA LYS A 411 1.46 21.65 18.22
C LYS A 411 2.65 22.48 18.67
N ILE A 412 3.88 22.03 18.36
CA ILE A 412 5.12 22.71 18.77
C ILE A 412 5.17 24.14 18.22
N ILE A 413 4.83 24.32 16.94
CA ILE A 413 4.85 25.63 16.29
C ILE A 413 3.77 26.56 16.89
N ASN A 414 2.54 26.06 17.03
CA ASN A 414 1.46 26.87 17.61
C ASN A 414 1.70 27.20 19.09
N GLU A 415 2.39 26.35 19.85
CA GLU A 415 2.76 26.64 21.24
C GLU A 415 3.71 27.84 21.33
N LYS A 416 4.67 27.96 20.40
CA LYS A 416 5.57 29.13 20.31
C LYS A 416 4.78 30.40 20.01
N LEU A 417 3.91 30.36 19.00
CA LEU A 417 3.04 31.48 18.65
C LEU A 417 2.12 31.88 19.80
N LEU A 418 1.61 30.91 20.57
CA LEU A 418 0.70 31.16 21.68
C LEU A 418 1.38 31.90 22.84
N LYS A 419 2.67 31.65 23.07
CA LYS A 419 3.48 32.39 24.06
C LYS A 419 3.65 33.86 23.66
N GLN A 420 3.78 34.14 22.37
CA GLN A 420 3.91 35.49 21.83
C GLN A 420 2.55 36.22 21.77
N ARG A 421 1.50 35.53 21.32
CA ARG A 421 0.19 36.10 21.01
C ARG A 421 -0.96 35.30 21.68
N PRO A 422 -1.06 35.33 23.03
CA PRO A 422 -1.99 34.49 23.77
C PRO A 422 -3.48 34.80 23.52
N ASN A 423 -3.78 35.98 22.99
CA ASN A 423 -5.14 36.44 22.68
C ASN A 423 -5.43 36.49 21.18
N ASP A 424 -4.60 35.87 20.34
CA ASP A 424 -4.87 35.73 18.92
C ASP A 424 -5.80 34.52 18.66
N PRO A 425 -6.99 34.72 18.05
CA PRO A 425 -7.93 33.64 17.80
C PRO A 425 -7.37 32.55 16.85
N TYR A 426 -6.57 32.92 15.86
CA TYR A 426 -5.96 31.98 14.90
C TYR A 426 -4.98 31.04 15.59
N VAL A 427 -4.15 31.58 16.48
CA VAL A 427 -3.15 30.81 17.24
C VAL A 427 -3.82 29.88 18.25
N ASN A 428 -4.84 30.36 18.98
CA ASN A 428 -5.60 29.52 19.90
C ASN A 428 -6.33 28.38 19.14
N LYS A 429 -6.88 28.66 17.95
CA LYS A 429 -7.48 27.64 17.08
C LYS A 429 -6.44 26.58 16.67
N GLY A 430 -5.31 27.01 16.12
CA GLY A 430 -4.25 26.11 15.64
C GLY A 430 -3.69 25.21 16.74
N TYR A 431 -3.43 25.76 17.93
CA TYR A 431 -2.99 24.97 19.09
C TYR A 431 -4.07 23.99 19.56
N GLY A 432 -5.30 24.47 19.76
CA GLY A 432 -6.41 23.64 20.23
C GLY A 432 -6.73 22.47 19.30
N LEU A 433 -6.73 22.70 17.99
CA LEU A 433 -6.85 21.64 16.98
C LEU A 433 -5.72 20.62 17.07
N SER A 434 -4.48 21.09 17.14
CA SER A 434 -3.30 20.21 17.14
C SER A 434 -3.29 19.27 18.35
N ILE A 435 -3.59 19.76 19.55
CA ILE A 435 -3.62 18.93 20.76
C ILE A 435 -4.84 17.99 20.80
N ALA A 436 -6.00 18.44 20.32
CA ALA A 436 -7.18 17.59 20.22
C ALA A 436 -6.93 16.39 19.29
N LYS A 437 -6.30 16.63 18.13
CA LYS A 437 -5.93 15.58 17.17
C LYS A 437 -4.86 14.61 17.70
N LEU A 438 -4.07 15.03 18.69
CA LEU A 438 -3.11 14.17 19.40
C LEU A 438 -3.75 13.38 20.56
N GLY A 439 -5.05 13.56 20.81
CA GLY A 439 -5.80 12.84 21.85
C GLY A 439 -6.05 13.65 23.13
N GLU A 440 -5.50 14.85 23.26
CA GLU A 440 -5.74 15.77 24.40
C GLU A 440 -7.03 16.58 24.14
N VAL A 441 -8.15 15.87 23.93
CA VAL A 441 -9.40 16.41 23.39
C VAL A 441 -10.00 17.51 24.26
N GLU A 442 -10.12 17.28 25.58
CA GLU A 442 -10.73 18.26 26.49
C GLU A 442 -9.93 19.56 26.57
N GLU A 443 -8.61 19.46 26.61
CA GLU A 443 -7.74 20.64 26.60
C GLU A 443 -7.84 21.39 25.26
N GLY A 444 -7.87 20.65 24.14
CA GLY A 444 -8.09 21.24 22.82
C GLY A 444 -9.39 22.01 22.71
N ILE A 445 -10.47 21.47 23.27
CA ILE A 445 -11.79 22.14 23.33
C ILE A 445 -11.70 23.47 24.11
N VAL A 446 -10.92 23.55 25.19
CA VAL A 446 -10.74 24.79 25.95
C VAL A 446 -10.13 25.89 25.07
N TYR A 447 -9.09 25.56 24.31
CA TYR A 447 -8.44 26.51 23.40
C TYR A 447 -9.33 26.88 22.20
N LEU A 448 -10.11 25.94 21.66
CA LEU A 448 -11.07 26.23 20.58
C LEU A 448 -12.20 27.14 21.05
N LYS A 449 -12.75 26.92 22.25
CA LYS A 449 -13.72 27.84 22.87
C LYS A 449 -13.12 29.21 23.13
N LYS A 450 -11.85 29.28 23.51
CA LYS A 450 -11.14 30.55 23.66
C LYS A 450 -10.97 31.26 22.31
N ALA A 451 -10.63 30.54 21.24
CA ALA A 451 -10.57 31.07 19.89
C ALA A 451 -11.92 31.66 19.46
N ILE A 452 -13.02 30.93 19.67
CA ILE A 452 -14.40 31.42 19.42
C ILE A 452 -14.69 32.73 20.14
N LYS A 453 -14.32 32.85 21.43
CA LYS A 453 -14.54 34.08 22.22
C LYS A 453 -13.74 35.29 21.69
N LEU A 454 -12.61 35.03 21.03
CA LEU A 454 -11.71 36.04 20.47
C LEU A 454 -12.01 36.34 18.99
N SER A 455 -12.83 35.52 18.33
CA SER A 455 -13.26 35.67 16.94
C SER A 455 -14.33 36.75 16.75
N ASP A 456 -14.37 37.29 15.53
CA ASP A 456 -15.46 38.12 15.02
C ASP A 456 -16.22 37.42 13.86
N GLU A 457 -17.18 38.13 13.25
CA GLU A 457 -18.01 37.62 12.15
C GLU A 457 -17.23 37.23 10.88
N ASN A 458 -15.97 37.68 10.75
CA ASN A 458 -15.11 37.39 9.61
C ASN A 458 -14.23 36.14 9.83
N PHE A 459 -14.10 35.67 11.08
CA PHE A 459 -13.29 34.50 11.44
C PHE A 459 -14.08 33.44 12.19
N MET A 460 -14.95 32.75 11.44
CA MET A 460 -15.90 31.78 11.98
C MET A 460 -15.39 30.33 11.99
N ASP A 461 -14.23 30.03 11.37
CA ASP A 461 -13.68 28.67 11.32
C ASP A 461 -13.60 27.95 12.68
N PRO A 462 -13.26 28.60 13.82
CA PRO A 462 -13.21 27.92 15.12
C PRO A 462 -14.52 27.21 15.51
N TYR A 463 -15.68 27.72 15.05
CA TYR A 463 -16.96 27.05 15.26
C TYR A 463 -17.05 25.72 14.50
N TYR A 464 -16.66 25.72 13.22
CA TYR A 464 -16.66 24.51 12.39
C TYR A 464 -15.67 23.48 12.94
N ASP A 465 -14.46 23.92 13.26
CA ASP A 465 -13.39 23.07 13.77
C ASP A 465 -13.76 22.42 15.12
N LEU A 466 -14.38 23.20 16.03
CA LEU A 466 -14.87 22.65 17.30
C LEU A 466 -16.00 21.63 17.10
N ALA A 467 -16.91 21.89 16.15
CA ALA A 467 -17.98 20.94 15.83
C ALA A 467 -17.41 19.62 15.27
N VAL A 468 -16.38 19.67 14.42
CA VAL A 468 -15.68 18.47 13.92
C VAL A 468 -15.02 17.71 15.07
N ILE A 469 -14.32 18.38 15.98
CA ILE A 469 -13.71 17.74 17.15
C ILE A 469 -14.77 17.07 18.02
N TYR A 470 -15.92 17.71 18.24
CA TYR A 470 -17.03 17.09 18.98
C TYR A 470 -17.59 15.86 18.25
N MET A 471 -17.83 15.95 16.94
CA MET A 471 -18.33 14.84 16.13
C MET A 471 -17.40 13.63 16.20
N GLU A 472 -16.10 13.82 15.97
CA GLU A 472 -15.09 12.75 16.00
C GLU A 472 -14.97 12.08 17.38
N ASN A 473 -15.43 12.75 18.43
CA ASN A 473 -15.40 12.26 19.81
C ASN A 473 -16.80 11.89 20.33
N ASN A 474 -17.75 11.60 19.43
CA ASN A 474 -19.12 11.17 19.74
C ASN A 474 -19.95 12.16 20.59
N LYS A 475 -19.62 13.46 20.53
CA LYS A 475 -20.31 14.56 21.21
C LYS A 475 -21.25 15.30 20.25
N ARG A 476 -22.21 14.57 19.70
CA ARG A 476 -23.07 15.04 18.58
C ARG A 476 -23.89 16.28 18.94
N GLU A 477 -24.47 16.32 20.14
CA GLU A 477 -25.32 17.44 20.58
C GLU A 477 -24.52 18.73 20.70
N GLU A 478 -23.31 18.64 21.25
CA GLU A 478 -22.39 19.77 21.35
C GLU A 478 -21.90 20.23 19.98
N ALA A 479 -21.69 19.31 19.04
CA ALA A 479 -21.34 19.66 17.66
C ALA A 479 -22.46 20.48 16.99
N ILE A 480 -23.71 20.03 17.09
CA ILE A 480 -24.88 20.73 16.54
C ILE A 480 -25.01 22.12 17.18
N SER A 481 -25.00 22.18 18.52
CA SER A 481 -25.15 23.45 19.25
C SER A 481 -24.06 24.46 18.89
N THR A 482 -22.83 24.00 18.66
CA THR A 482 -21.71 24.86 18.22
C THR A 482 -21.96 25.43 16.83
N LEU A 483 -22.46 24.63 15.89
CA LEU A 483 -22.77 25.10 14.54
C LEU A 483 -23.94 26.10 14.55
N GLU A 484 -25.01 25.83 15.30
CA GLU A 484 -26.15 26.74 15.44
C GLU A 484 -25.73 28.12 15.99
N GLU A 485 -24.84 28.14 16.98
CA GLU A 485 -24.29 29.38 17.51
C GLU A 485 -23.54 30.16 16.41
N GLY A 486 -22.69 29.48 15.63
CA GLY A 486 -21.97 30.10 14.52
C GLY A 486 -22.90 30.61 13.41
N MET A 487 -23.92 29.83 13.05
CA MET A 487 -24.93 30.18 12.03
C MET A 487 -25.73 31.43 12.41
N SER A 488 -25.99 31.62 13.72
CA SER A 488 -26.68 32.81 14.21
C SER A 488 -25.87 34.11 14.04
N ARG A 489 -24.55 34.01 13.88
CA ARG A 489 -23.61 35.14 13.79
C ARG A 489 -23.19 35.49 12.36
N SER A 490 -23.22 34.55 11.43
CA SER A 490 -22.74 34.79 10.06
C SER A 490 -23.49 33.99 9.01
N ASN A 491 -24.15 34.69 8.09
CA ASN A 491 -24.81 34.08 6.93
C ASN A 491 -23.85 33.36 5.98
N LYS A 492 -22.58 33.80 5.93
CA LYS A 492 -21.53 33.13 5.16
C LYS A 492 -21.23 31.77 5.80
N PHE A 493 -20.99 31.76 7.10
CA PHE A 493 -20.75 30.53 7.86
C PHE A 493 -21.90 29.53 7.73
N THR A 494 -23.15 30.00 7.74
CA THR A 494 -24.34 29.15 7.50
C THR A 494 -24.27 28.39 6.18
N LYS A 495 -23.69 28.97 5.12
CA LYS A 495 -23.48 28.27 3.86
C LYS A 495 -22.33 27.28 3.95
N ASP A 496 -21.23 27.70 4.58
CA ASP A 496 -19.99 26.92 4.66
C ASP A 496 -20.16 25.63 5.51
N CYS A 497 -20.95 25.68 6.60
CA CYS A 497 -21.16 24.52 7.49
C CYS A 497 -22.38 23.66 7.12
N LYS A 498 -23.13 24.00 6.08
CA LYS A 498 -24.42 23.40 5.76
C LYS A 498 -24.39 21.87 5.68
N VAL A 499 -23.40 21.33 4.97
CA VAL A 499 -23.26 19.87 4.75
C VAL A 499 -23.05 19.15 6.08
N LEU A 500 -22.08 19.60 6.89
CA LEU A 500 -21.80 19.01 8.19
C LEU A 500 -23.00 19.11 9.14
N TYR A 501 -23.71 20.24 9.13
CA TYR A 501 -24.91 20.42 9.94
C TYR A 501 -26.03 19.44 9.53
N GLU A 502 -26.29 19.31 8.23
CA GLU A 502 -27.29 18.36 7.70
C GLU A 502 -26.92 16.91 8.04
N GLU A 503 -25.65 16.52 7.90
CA GLU A 503 -25.15 15.21 8.31
C GLU A 503 -25.39 14.96 9.81
N LEU A 504 -25.04 15.93 10.66
CA LEU A 504 -25.22 15.83 12.10
C LEU A 504 -26.68 15.78 12.51
N VAL A 505 -27.60 16.49 11.86
CA VAL A 505 -29.02 16.51 12.24
C VAL A 505 -29.78 15.30 11.70
N HIS A 506 -29.47 14.86 10.48
CA HIS A 506 -30.24 13.84 9.77
C HIS A 506 -29.67 12.42 9.86
N CYS A 507 -28.42 12.22 10.26
CA CYS A 507 -27.92 10.87 10.54
C CYS A 507 -28.52 10.31 11.84
N THR A 508 -29.36 9.28 11.68
CA THR A 508 -29.49 8.23 12.69
C THR A 508 -28.24 7.38 12.57
N LEU A 509 -27.38 7.39 13.58
CA LEU A 509 -26.14 6.59 13.59
C LEU A 509 -26.46 5.12 13.24
N ILE A 510 -26.01 4.66 12.08
CA ILE A 510 -25.54 3.28 11.95
C ILE A 510 -24.06 3.35 12.36
N PRO A 511 -23.64 2.75 13.48
CA PRO A 511 -22.23 2.75 13.85
C PRO A 511 -21.45 1.85 12.90
N GLY A 512 -20.49 2.43 12.18
CA GLY A 512 -19.37 1.72 11.56
C GLY A 512 -19.51 1.45 10.07
N GLU A 513 -18.87 2.29 9.25
CA GLU A 513 -18.27 1.88 7.96
C GLU A 513 -16.83 2.41 7.87
#